data_AF-A0A8T6VBT9-F1
#
_entry.id   AF-A0A8T6VBT9-F1
#
_cell.length_a   1.000
_cell.length_b   1.000
_cell.length_c   1.000
_cell.angle_alpha   90.00
_cell.angle_beta   90.00
_cell.angle_gamma   90.00
#
_symmetry.space_group_name_H-M   'P 1'
#
loop_
_entity.id
_entity.type
_entity.pdbx_description
1 polymer ?
#
loop_
_entity_poly.entity_id
_entity_poly.type
_entity_poly.pdbx_seq_one_letter_code
_entity_poly.pdbx_strand_id
1 'polypeptide(L)' 'KKDGLGLGLSICSRLVEENRGKVDVISTPGKGTTFILALPTFVHN' A
#
# COMPACT_ATOMS: atom_id res chain seq x y z
N LYS A 1 12.12 -18.69 14.44
CA LYS A 1 11.20 -18.13 13.41
C LYS A 1 11.51 -16.63 13.35
N LYS A 2 11.95 -16.10 12.20
CA LYS A 2 12.15 -14.64 12.09
C LYS A 2 10.75 -14.04 11.96
N ASP A 3 10.23 -13.50 13.06
CA ASP A 3 9.02 -12.69 13.00
C ASP A 3 9.32 -11.55 12.04
N GLY A 4 8.66 -11.55 10.88
CA GLY A 4 8.78 -10.45 9.95
C GLY A 4 8.38 -9.19 10.71
N LEU A 5 9.27 -8.20 10.77
CA LEU A 5 9.11 -6.97 11.55
C LEU A 5 7.91 -6.09 11.07
N GLY A 6 7.03 -6.60 10.20
CA GLY A 6 5.93 -5.86 9.61
C GLY A 6 6.36 -4.75 8.65
N LEU A 7 7.65 -4.69 8.29
CA LEU A 7 8.23 -3.55 7.57
C LEU A 7 7.78 -3.44 6.11
N GLY A 8 7.35 -4.54 5.49
CA GLY A 8 7.03 -4.53 4.05
C GLY A 8 5.94 -3.50 3.70
N LEU A 9 4.81 -3.53 4.43
CA LEU A 9 3.70 -2.62 4.15
C LEU A 9 4.00 -1.17 4.56
N SER A 10 4.77 -0.95 5.64
CA SER A 10 5.16 0.41 6.04
C SER A 10 6.10 1.06 5.02
N ILE A 11 7.03 0.28 4.44
CA ILE A 11 7.87 0.75 3.32
C ILE A 11 7.00 1.09 2.11
N CYS A 12 6.05 0.21 1.74
CA CYS A 12 5.14 0.48 0.63
C CYS A 12 4.28 1.74 0.86
N SER A 13 3.71 1.93 2.06
CA SER A 13 2.89 3.11 2.38
C SER A 13 3.69 4.39 2.21
N ARG A 14 4.90 4.41 2.77
CA ARG A 14 5.80 5.56 2.66
C ARG A 14 6.13 5.88 1.21
N LEU A 15 6.47 4.87 0.40
CA LEU A 15 6.79 5.09 -1.02
C LEU A 15 5.59 5.68 -1.78
N VAL A 16 4.38 5.19 -1.53
CA VAL A 16 3.17 5.68 -2.18
C VAL A 16 2.89 7.13 -1.79
N GLU A 17 2.99 7.45 -0.50
CA GLU A 17 2.81 8.81 0.02
C GLU A 17 3.84 9.79 -0.55
N GLU A 18 5.13 9.40 -0.60
CA GLU A 18 6.22 10.20 -1.19
C GLU A 18 5.97 10.47 -2.69
N ASN A 19 5.30 9.55 -3.39
CA ASN A 19 4.89 9.71 -4.78
C ASN A 19 3.50 10.38 -4.94
N ARG A 20 2.97 11.02 -3.88
CA ARG A 20 1.66 11.70 -3.86
C ARG A 20 0.49 10.77 -4.19
N GLY A 21 0.67 9.48 -3.94
CA GLY A 21 -0.36 8.47 -4.06
C GLY A 21 -1.14 8.26 -2.77
N LYS A 22 -1.99 7.23 -2.78
CA LYS A 22 -2.82 6.83 -1.64
C LYS A 22 -2.83 5.30 -1.49
N VAL A 23 -2.90 4.85 -0.24
CA VAL A 23 -3.15 3.45 0.12
C VAL A 23 -4.54 3.32 0.75
N ASP A 24 -5.33 2.36 0.29
CA ASP A 24 -6.62 1.97 0.87
C ASP A 24 -6.60 0.47 1.21
N VAL A 25 -7.43 0.05 2.17
CA VAL A 25 -7.52 -1.33 2.62
C VAL A 25 -8.97 -1.78 2.73
N ILE A 26 -9.26 -2.97 2.20
CA ILE A 26 -10.53 -3.66 2.36
C ILE A 26 -10.22 -5.01 2.98
N SER A 27 -10.68 -5.24 4.21
CA SER A 27 -10.50 -6.51 4.90
C SER A 27 -11.83 -7.04 5.41
N THR A 28 -12.03 -8.34 5.26
CA THR A 28 -13.17 -9.02 5.88
C THR A 28 -12.64 -10.28 6.58
N PRO A 29 -12.87 -10.44 7.90
CA PRO A 29 -12.42 -11.62 8.64
C PRO A 29 -12.87 -12.91 7.97
N GLY A 30 -11.93 -13.85 7.80
CA GLY A 30 -12.18 -15.13 7.12
C GLY A 30 -12.32 -15.05 5.59
N LYS A 31 -12.33 -13.86 4.98
CA LYS A 31 -12.36 -13.69 3.50
C LYS A 31 -11.07 -13.09 2.93
N GLY A 32 -10.16 -12.67 3.79
CA GLY A 32 -8.86 -12.09 3.41
C GLY A 32 -8.86 -10.56 3.42
N THR A 33 -7.78 -10.01 2.88
CA THR A 33 -7.49 -8.58 2.87
C THR A 33 -6.98 -8.17 1.50
N THR A 34 -7.48 -7.05 0.98
CA THR A 34 -7.06 -6.41 -0.25
C THR A 34 -6.49 -5.03 0.06
N PHE A 35 -5.29 -4.77 -0.44
CA PHE A 35 -4.66 -3.45 -0.40
C PHE A 35 -4.76 -2.82 -1.79
N ILE A 36 -5.14 -1.55 -1.85
CA ILE A 36 -5.31 -0.79 -3.08
C ILE A 36 -4.32 0.37 -3.06
N LEU A 37 -3.53 0.49 -4.12
CA LEU A 37 -2.48 1.49 -4.28
C LEU A 37 -2.86 2.38 -5.47
N ALA A 38 -3.04 3.68 -5.23
CA ALA A 38 -3.34 4.66 -6.27
C ALA A 38 -2.17 5.63 -6.41
N LEU A 39 -1.70 5.87 -7.63
CA LEU A 39 -0.64 6.82 -7.95
C LEU A 39 -1.14 7.83 -8.99
N PRO A 40 -0.71 9.11 -8.92
CA PRO A 40 -0.98 10.07 -9.98
C PRO A 40 -0.39 9.60 -11.32
N THR A 41 -1.14 9.77 -12.41
CA THR A 41 -0.62 9.56 -13.75
C THR A 41 0.08 10.83 -14.24
N PHE A 42 1.31 10.72 -14.71
CA PHE A 42 1.95 11.82 -15.45
C PHE A 42 1.40 11.84 -16.88
N VAL A 43 0.55 12.81 -17.18
CA VAL A 43 0.16 13.11 -18.56
C VAL A 43 1.15 14.15 -19.09
N HIS A 44 1.91 13.79 -20.11
CA HIS A 44 2.67 14.75 -20.90
C HIS A 44 1.75 15.26 -22.01
N ASN A 45 1.50 16.57 -22.05
CA ASN A 45 0.77 17.22 -23.14
C ASN A 45 1.69 17.43 -24.35
#